data_AF-A0A428U1J9-F1
#
_entry.id   AF-A0A428U1J9-F1
#
_cell.length_a   1.000
_cell.length_b   1.000
_cell.length_c   1.000
_cell.angle_alpha   90.00
_cell.angle_beta   90.00
_cell.angle_gamma   90.00
#
_symmetry.space_group_name_H-M   'P 1'
#
loop_
_entity.id
_entity.type
_entity.pdbx_description
1 polymer ?
#
loop_
_entity_poly.entity_id
_entity_poly.type
_entity_poly.pdbx_seq_one_letter_code
_entity_poly.pdbx_strand_id
1 'polypeptide(L)'
;MIPSTYMLIPQKCREVYLHAGRRGGPYTLFPPTTEQFGKLMQFLLGGKDESAAIENPLPIRATSENRWRWDPWDATTHYHIFRDKYERFISPAKPPTSYRSSIDWPEIADDLYLVDAMHEYYEGKDVDKDGIRAALERLKQITPCSPIWENRDTRHSWTKDVLK
;
A
#
# COMPACT_ATOMS: atom_id res chain seq x y z
N MET A 1 -46.17 -2.03 -7.86
CA MET A 1 -45.09 -2.64 -7.07
C MET A 1 -43.80 -2.50 -7.86
N ILE A 2 -42.89 -1.63 -7.44
CA ILE A 2 -41.57 -1.46 -8.07
C ILE A 2 -40.64 -2.45 -7.37
N PRO A 3 -39.93 -3.36 -8.07
CA PRO A 3 -39.03 -4.28 -7.40
C PRO A 3 -37.87 -3.47 -6.82
N SER A 4 -37.67 -3.65 -5.52
CA SER A 4 -36.47 -3.19 -4.80
C SER A 4 -35.25 -3.83 -5.45
N THR A 5 -34.52 -3.06 -6.25
CA THR A 5 -33.23 -3.46 -6.79
C THR A 5 -32.25 -3.55 -5.63
N TYR A 6 -32.13 -4.75 -5.06
CA TYR A 6 -31.09 -5.06 -4.11
C TYR A 6 -29.74 -4.70 -4.75
N MET A 7 -29.05 -3.75 -4.13
CA MET A 7 -27.65 -3.47 -4.38
C MET A 7 -26.89 -4.77 -4.13
N LEU A 8 -26.55 -5.49 -5.21
CA LEU A 8 -25.66 -6.64 -5.15
C LEU A 8 -24.27 -6.13 -4.79
N ILE A 9 -23.99 -6.00 -3.50
CA ILE A 9 -22.61 -5.85 -3.03
C ILE A 9 -21.92 -7.18 -3.38
N PRO A 10 -20.92 -7.19 -4.26
CA PRO A 10 -20.22 -8.42 -4.62
C PRO A 10 -19.64 -9.04 -3.34
N GLN A 11 -20.04 -10.28 -3.01
CA GLN A 11 -19.57 -11.00 -1.80
C GLN A 11 -18.04 -11.21 -1.72
N LYS A 12 -17.30 -10.86 -2.79
CA LYS A 12 -15.84 -11.02 -2.92
C LYS A 12 -15.03 -9.77 -2.57
N CYS A 13 -15.65 -8.61 -2.33
CA CYS A 13 -14.93 -7.39 -1.95
C CYS A 13 -14.84 -7.27 -0.41
N ARG A 14 -13.89 -7.99 0.21
CA ARG A 14 -13.70 -7.96 1.68
C ARG A 14 -12.66 -6.95 2.16
N GLU A 15 -11.93 -6.33 1.25
CA GLU A 15 -10.83 -5.44 1.58
C GLU A 15 -11.21 -3.99 1.29
N VAL A 16 -10.81 -3.09 2.20
CA VAL A 16 -11.05 -1.66 2.09
C VAL A 16 -9.76 -1.00 1.66
N TYR A 17 -9.83 -0.19 0.60
CA TYR A 17 -8.72 0.61 0.11
C TYR A 17 -9.08 2.09 0.22
N LEU A 18 -8.12 2.88 0.68
CA LEU A 18 -8.26 4.31 0.89
C LEU A 18 -7.45 5.07 -0.14
N HIS A 19 -8.01 6.17 -0.63
CA HIS A 19 -7.31 7.15 -1.41
C HIS A 19 -6.85 8.27 -0.47
N ALA A 20 -5.54 8.56 -0.38
CA ALA A 20 -5.04 9.50 0.63
C ALA A 20 -5.62 10.90 0.48
N GLY A 21 -5.87 11.34 -0.77
CA GLY A 21 -6.64 12.56 -1.08
C GLY A 21 -6.02 13.88 -0.59
N ARG A 22 -4.84 13.82 0.02
CA ARG A 22 -4.13 14.93 0.65
C ARG A 22 -2.99 15.38 -0.24
N ARG A 23 -2.82 16.70 -0.40
CA ARG A 23 -1.63 17.29 -1.05
C ARG A 23 -0.37 16.85 -0.30
N GLY A 24 0.58 16.23 -1.01
CA GLY A 24 1.81 15.68 -0.43
C GLY A 24 1.65 14.31 0.25
N GLY A 25 0.47 13.69 0.20
CA GLY A 25 0.29 12.28 0.50
C GLY A 25 0.47 11.40 -0.75
N PRO A 26 0.41 10.07 -0.59
CA PRO A 26 0.55 9.18 -1.74
C PRO A 26 -0.61 9.30 -2.71
N TYR A 27 -0.31 9.13 -4.00
CA TYR A 27 -1.31 8.96 -5.05
C TYR A 27 -1.84 7.54 -5.12
N THR A 28 -1.06 6.56 -4.67
CA THR A 28 -1.47 5.15 -4.62
C THR A 28 -2.63 4.94 -3.64
N LEU A 29 -3.52 4.02 -3.98
CA LEU A 29 -4.46 3.45 -3.02
C LEU A 29 -3.71 2.57 -2.03
N PHE A 30 -4.17 2.56 -0.79
CA PHE A 30 -3.55 1.77 0.27
C PHE A 30 -4.61 1.14 1.18
N PRO A 31 -4.43 -0.10 1.65
CA PRO A 31 -5.28 -0.64 2.69
C PRO A 31 -4.91 0.01 4.04
N PRO A 32 -5.90 0.25 4.93
CA PRO A 32 -5.59 0.68 6.30
C PRO A 32 -4.81 -0.43 7.01
N THR A 33 -3.91 -0.06 7.93
CA THR A 33 -3.29 -1.05 8.82
C THR A 33 -4.36 -1.66 9.74
N THR A 34 -4.07 -2.82 10.34
CA THR A 34 -4.97 -3.43 11.34
C THR A 34 -5.33 -2.45 12.46
N GLU A 35 -4.37 -1.66 12.92
CA GLU A 35 -4.59 -0.62 13.94
C GLU A 35 -5.50 0.50 13.42
N GLN A 36 -5.22 1.04 12.23
CA GLN A 36 -6.04 2.11 11.64
C GLN A 36 -7.47 1.64 11.38
N PHE A 37 -7.64 0.42 10.87
CA PHE A 37 -8.94 -0.19 10.63
C PHE A 37 -9.68 -0.43 11.95
N GLY A 38 -9.00 -0.96 12.97
CA GLY A 38 -9.58 -1.19 14.30
C GLY A 38 -10.09 0.10 14.94
N LYS A 39 -9.27 1.17 14.93
CA LYS A 39 -9.69 2.49 15.42
C LYS A 39 -10.88 3.04 14.64
N LEU A 40 -10.89 2.88 13.31
CA LEU A 40 -12.02 3.30 12.47
C LEU A 40 -13.30 2.55 12.83
N MET A 41 -13.24 1.23 12.98
CA MET A 41 -14.42 0.43 13.36
C MET A 41 -14.92 0.80 14.75
N GLN A 42 -14.02 0.99 15.71
CA GLN A 42 -14.39 1.45 17.06
C GLN A 42 -15.10 2.81 17.02
N PHE A 43 -14.59 3.76 16.24
CA PHE A 43 -15.21 5.08 16.08
C PHE A 43 -16.59 5.02 15.41
N LEU A 44 -16.75 4.21 14.37
CA LEU A 44 -18.01 4.12 13.62
C LEU A 44 -19.10 3.33 14.35
N LEU A 45 -18.71 2.32 15.14
CA LEU A 45 -19.64 1.39 15.80
C LEU A 45 -19.81 1.68 17.30
N GLY A 46 -19.00 2.57 17.87
CA GLY A 46 -19.07 2.92 19.29
C GLY A 46 -20.42 3.49 19.71
N GLY A 47 -20.88 3.13 20.91
CA GLY A 47 -22.15 3.61 21.45
C GLY A 47 -22.12 5.11 21.76
N LYS A 48 -23.30 5.76 21.80
CA LYS A 48 -23.42 7.20 22.11
C LYS A 48 -22.75 7.59 23.44
N ASP A 49 -22.79 6.70 24.44
CA ASP A 49 -22.22 6.96 25.77
C ASP A 49 -20.69 6.78 25.81
N GLU A 50 -20.12 6.02 24.86
CA GLU A 50 -18.68 5.84 24.66
C GLU A 50 -18.09 6.88 23.69
N SER A 51 -18.96 7.53 22.90
CA SER A 51 -18.59 8.42 21.79
C SER A 51 -17.80 9.66 22.24
N ALA A 52 -17.98 10.11 23.49
CA ALA A 52 -17.18 11.21 24.04
C ALA A 52 -15.73 10.81 24.37
N ALA A 53 -15.43 9.51 24.53
CA ALA A 53 -14.10 9.00 24.86
C ALA A 53 -13.36 8.42 23.65
N ILE A 54 -14.06 8.12 22.54
CA ILE A 54 -13.43 7.56 21.34
C ILE A 54 -12.80 8.69 20.52
N GLU A 55 -11.47 8.68 20.44
CA GLU A 55 -10.71 9.59 19.59
C GLU A 55 -11.08 9.39 18.12
N ASN A 56 -11.35 10.49 17.40
CA ASN A 56 -11.67 10.44 15.98
C ASN A 56 -10.42 10.06 15.16
N PRO A 57 -10.40 8.89 14.48
CA PRO A 57 -9.23 8.41 13.74
C PRO A 57 -9.08 9.07 12.35
N LEU A 58 -10.00 9.95 11.97
CA LEU A 58 -9.99 10.62 10.67
C LEU A 58 -9.21 11.95 10.71
N PRO A 59 -8.43 12.28 9.66
CA PRO A 59 -8.22 11.47 8.45
C PRO A 59 -7.22 10.33 8.68
N ILE A 60 -7.50 9.15 8.10
CA ILE A 60 -6.53 8.05 8.07
C ILE A 60 -5.40 8.43 7.13
N ARG A 61 -4.17 8.47 7.67
CA ARG A 61 -2.97 8.85 6.92
C ARG A 61 -2.18 7.59 6.53
N ALA A 62 -1.81 7.52 5.25
CA ALA A 62 -0.90 6.49 4.79
C ALA A 62 0.49 6.65 5.43
N THR A 63 1.09 5.55 5.83
CA THR A 63 2.47 5.42 6.32
C THR A 63 3.22 4.36 5.52
N SER A 64 4.49 4.14 5.83
CA SER A 64 5.30 3.04 5.28
C SER A 64 4.69 1.66 5.55
N GLU A 65 3.86 1.53 6.59
CA GLU A 65 3.25 0.27 7.02
C GLU A 65 1.99 -0.08 6.23
N ASN A 66 1.41 0.89 5.51
CA ASN A 66 0.29 0.65 4.61
C ASN A 66 0.80 -0.01 3.32
N ARG A 67 1.04 -1.32 3.39
CA ARG A 67 1.56 -2.17 2.32
C ARG A 67 0.45 -2.87 1.52
N TRP A 68 0.83 -3.41 0.36
CA TRP A 68 -0.03 -3.72 -0.79
C TRP A 68 -0.72 -2.50 -1.40
N ARG A 69 0.08 -1.53 -1.82
CA ARG A 69 -0.41 -0.32 -2.48
C ARG A 69 -0.77 -0.56 -3.94
N TRP A 70 -1.74 0.19 -4.47
CA TRP A 70 -2.19 0.05 -5.85
C TRP A 70 -2.14 1.37 -6.59
N ASP A 71 -1.66 1.33 -7.83
CA ASP A 71 -1.84 2.46 -8.76
C ASP A 71 -3.34 2.67 -9.01
N PRO A 72 -3.88 3.89 -8.93
CA PRO A 72 -5.30 4.13 -9.16
C PRO A 72 -5.82 3.66 -10.53
N TRP A 73 -5.02 3.76 -11.60
CA TRP A 73 -5.47 3.34 -12.93
C TRP A 73 -5.53 1.81 -13.02
N ASP A 74 -4.47 1.11 -12.61
CA ASP A 74 -4.46 -0.36 -12.58
C ASP A 74 -5.53 -0.91 -11.63
N ALA A 75 -5.66 -0.32 -10.44
CA ALA A 75 -6.62 -0.68 -9.41
C ALA A 75 -8.03 -0.79 -9.98
N THR A 76 -8.47 0.23 -10.72
CA THR A 76 -9.81 0.24 -11.31
C THR A 76 -9.89 -0.62 -12.58
N THR A 77 -8.88 -0.58 -13.45
CA THR A 77 -8.93 -1.21 -14.79
C THR A 77 -8.70 -2.72 -14.76
N HIS A 78 -7.80 -3.20 -13.90
CA HIS A 78 -7.33 -4.58 -13.90
C HIS A 78 -7.71 -5.34 -12.62
N TYR A 79 -7.84 -4.66 -11.49
CA TYR A 79 -8.01 -5.30 -10.18
C TYR A 79 -9.38 -5.06 -9.54
N HIS A 80 -10.27 -4.32 -10.22
CA HIS A 80 -11.64 -4.01 -9.78
C HIS A 80 -11.73 -3.41 -8.37
N ILE A 81 -10.75 -2.57 -8.01
CA ILE A 81 -10.72 -1.78 -6.78
C ILE A 81 -11.28 -0.39 -7.11
N PHE A 82 -12.54 -0.18 -6.76
CA PHE A 82 -13.26 1.08 -6.94
C PHE A 82 -14.39 1.18 -5.92
N ARG A 83 -14.81 2.42 -5.61
CA ARG A 83 -16.02 2.68 -4.82
C ARG A 83 -17.27 2.45 -5.67
N ASP A 84 -17.26 2.96 -6.90
CA ASP A 84 -18.29 2.74 -7.91
C ASP A 84 -17.62 2.67 -9.30
N LYS A 85 -18.03 1.68 -10.11
CA LYS A 85 -17.50 1.44 -11.46
C LYS A 85 -17.77 2.59 -12.44
N TYR A 86 -18.70 3.49 -12.12
CA TYR A 86 -19.05 4.66 -12.94
C TYR A 86 -18.53 5.98 -12.37
N GLU A 87 -17.92 6.01 -11.18
CA GLU A 87 -17.52 7.26 -10.50
C GLU A 87 -16.39 7.98 -11.22
N ARG A 88 -15.54 7.27 -11.96
CA ARG A 88 -14.37 7.83 -12.64
C ARG A 88 -14.36 7.46 -14.11
N PHE A 89 -14.16 8.46 -14.97
CA PHE A 89 -13.76 8.20 -16.35
C PHE A 89 -12.34 7.65 -16.34
N ILE A 90 -12.19 6.40 -16.76
CA ILE A 90 -10.88 5.75 -16.89
C ILE A 90 -10.40 5.99 -18.32
N SER A 91 -9.25 6.64 -18.45
CA SER A 91 -8.58 6.73 -19.74
C SER A 91 -8.32 5.32 -20.30
N PRO A 92 -8.65 5.03 -21.57
CA PRO A 92 -8.35 3.72 -22.19
C PRO A 92 -6.86 3.38 -22.16
N ALA A 93 -6.00 4.40 -22.19
CA ALA A 93 -4.56 4.26 -22.04
C ALA A 93 -4.12 4.63 -20.62
N LYS A 94 -3.21 3.84 -20.06
CA LYS A 94 -2.58 4.14 -18.77
C LYS A 94 -1.80 5.46 -18.88
N PRO A 95 -2.05 6.44 -18.01
CA PRO A 95 -1.24 7.65 -17.99
C PRO A 95 0.21 7.31 -17.63
N PRO A 96 1.19 8.11 -18.10
CA PRO A 96 2.59 7.91 -17.73
C PRO A 96 2.76 7.90 -16.21
N THR A 97 3.48 6.91 -15.68
CA THR A 97 3.75 6.79 -14.24
C THR A 97 4.60 7.97 -13.78
N SER A 98 4.01 8.93 -13.05
CA SER A 98 4.72 10.11 -12.54
C SER A 98 5.23 9.97 -11.11
N TYR A 99 4.86 8.89 -10.41
CA TYR A 99 5.03 8.76 -8.96
C TYR A 99 6.01 7.63 -8.61
N ARG A 100 7.28 8.00 -8.39
CA ARG A 100 8.37 7.10 -7.95
C ARG A 100 9.00 7.60 -6.65
N SER A 101 8.17 7.96 -5.68
CA SER A 101 8.64 8.36 -4.36
C SER A 101 8.38 7.26 -3.34
N SER A 102 9.18 7.22 -2.27
CA SER A 102 8.92 6.36 -1.11
C SER A 102 7.63 6.74 -0.36
N ILE A 103 7.07 7.92 -0.63
CA ILE A 103 5.75 8.31 -0.13
C ILE A 103 4.67 7.51 -0.82
N ASP A 104 4.74 7.35 -2.16
CA ASP A 104 3.80 6.58 -2.98
C ASP A 104 4.02 5.08 -2.84
N TRP A 105 5.27 4.64 -2.91
CA TRP A 105 5.67 3.24 -2.89
C TRP A 105 6.71 3.03 -1.79
N PRO A 106 6.30 2.66 -0.56
CA PRO A 106 7.19 2.45 0.58
C PRO A 106 8.37 1.52 0.27
N GLU A 107 8.18 0.57 -0.63
CA GLU A 107 9.21 -0.37 -1.07
C GLU A 107 10.39 0.29 -1.80
N ILE A 108 10.23 1.52 -2.31
CA ILE A 108 11.36 2.29 -2.86
C ILE A 108 12.37 2.61 -1.76
N ALA A 109 11.92 2.89 -0.53
CA ALA A 109 12.85 3.12 0.58
C ALA A 109 13.58 1.83 0.97
N ASP A 110 12.90 0.69 0.95
CA ASP A 110 13.51 -0.61 1.21
C ASP A 110 14.52 -0.99 0.12
N ASP A 111 14.19 -0.72 -1.15
CA ASP A 111 15.08 -0.93 -2.29
C ASP A 111 16.35 -0.09 -2.18
N LEU A 112 16.20 1.22 -1.90
CA LEU A 112 17.33 2.13 -1.73
C LEU A 112 18.21 1.71 -0.55
N TYR A 113 17.61 1.32 0.58
CA TYR A 113 18.35 0.80 1.73
C TYR A 113 19.19 -0.44 1.36
N LEU A 114 18.62 -1.37 0.58
CA LEU A 114 19.35 -2.56 0.12
C LEU A 114 20.43 -2.21 -0.90
N VAL A 115 20.23 -1.21 -1.76
CA VAL A 115 21.28 -0.73 -2.67
C VAL A 115 22.43 -0.12 -1.87
N ASP A 116 22.15 0.71 -0.88
CA ASP A 116 23.17 1.31 -0.02
C ASP A 116 23.95 0.23 0.75
N ALA A 117 23.26 -0.74 1.36
CA ALA A 117 23.90 -1.87 2.05
C ALA A 117 24.74 -2.74 1.11
N MET A 118 24.35 -2.88 -0.17
CA MET A 118 25.14 -3.57 -1.18
C MET A 118 26.48 -2.86 -1.43
N HIS A 119 26.46 -1.52 -1.51
CA HIS A 119 27.67 -0.73 -1.67
C HIS A 119 28.61 -0.92 -0.47
N GLU A 120 28.09 -0.85 0.75
CA GLU A 120 28.87 -1.07 1.97
C GLU A 120 29.50 -2.47 2.02
N TYR A 121 28.73 -3.49 1.65
CA TYR A 121 29.24 -4.86 1.57
C TYR A 121 30.40 -5.01 0.58
N TYR A 122 30.29 -4.45 -0.62
CA TYR A 122 31.37 -4.52 -1.62
C TYR A 122 32.60 -3.68 -1.26
N GLU A 123 32.45 -2.68 -0.39
CA GLU A 123 33.56 -1.94 0.23
C GLU A 123 34.21 -2.70 1.40
N GLY A 124 33.68 -3.87 1.77
CA GLY A 124 34.18 -4.68 2.88
C GLY A 124 33.78 -4.14 4.26
N LYS A 125 32.77 -3.29 4.33
CA LYS A 125 32.21 -2.80 5.60
C LYS A 125 31.29 -3.85 6.21
N ASP A 126 31.11 -3.74 7.53
CA ASP A 126 30.07 -4.51 8.21
C ASP A 126 28.69 -3.96 7.84
N VAL A 127 27.73 -4.86 7.62
CA VAL A 127 26.39 -4.51 7.16
C VAL A 127 25.34 -4.99 8.14
N ASP A 128 24.29 -4.20 8.31
CA ASP A 128 23.17 -4.54 9.19
C ASP A 128 22.33 -5.69 8.59
N LYS A 129 22.67 -6.91 9.00
CA LYS A 129 21.99 -8.13 8.53
C LYS A 129 20.51 -8.17 8.93
N ASP A 130 20.14 -7.61 10.09
CA ASP A 130 18.76 -7.62 10.55
C ASP A 130 17.92 -6.60 9.77
N GLY A 131 18.47 -5.41 9.52
CA GLY A 131 17.86 -4.44 8.63
C GLY A 131 17.69 -4.96 7.21
N ILE A 132 18.68 -5.67 6.65
CA ILE A 132 18.59 -6.33 5.34
C ILE A 132 17.45 -7.37 5.34
N ARG A 133 17.38 -8.25 6.35
CA ARG A 133 16.28 -9.23 6.46
C ARG A 133 14.92 -8.54 6.52
N ALA A 134 14.79 -7.50 7.34
CA ALA A 134 13.54 -6.78 7.51
C ALA A 134 13.10 -6.08 6.21
N ALA A 135 14.04 -5.47 5.47
CA ALA A 135 13.76 -4.88 4.16
C ALA A 135 13.29 -5.94 3.15
N LEU A 136 13.99 -7.08 3.06
CA LEU A 136 13.60 -8.18 2.18
C LEU A 136 12.21 -8.74 2.50
N GLU A 137 11.84 -8.85 3.78
CA GLU A 137 10.48 -9.27 4.17
C GLU A 137 9.42 -8.24 3.76
N ARG A 138 9.72 -6.93 3.87
CA ARG A 138 8.80 -5.87 3.41
C ARG A 138 8.66 -5.84 1.89
N LEU A 139 9.71 -6.20 1.14
CA LEU A 139 9.65 -6.32 -0.32
C LEU A 139 8.72 -7.46 -0.81
N LYS A 140 8.36 -8.41 0.05
CA LYS A 140 7.32 -9.42 -0.26
C LYS A 140 5.90 -8.83 -0.22
N GLN A 141 5.72 -7.64 0.36
CA GLN A 141 4.41 -7.01 0.59
C GLN A 141 4.11 -5.91 -0.44
N ILE A 142 4.43 -6.18 -1.71
CA ILE A 142 4.21 -5.28 -2.84
C ILE A 142 3.14 -5.85 -3.78
N THR A 143 2.58 -5.02 -4.66
CA THR A 143 1.59 -5.42 -5.67
C THR A 143 2.20 -5.39 -7.07
N PRO A 144 1.55 -5.99 -8.09
CA PRO A 144 1.99 -5.92 -9.48
C PRO A 144 2.18 -4.50 -10.04
N CYS A 145 1.59 -3.50 -9.40
CA CYS A 145 1.71 -2.09 -9.78
C CYS A 145 3.02 -1.45 -9.29
N SER A 146 3.75 -2.13 -8.41
CA SER A 146 4.98 -1.63 -7.80
C SER A 146 6.06 -1.37 -8.85
N PRO A 147 6.80 -0.24 -8.75
CA PRO A 147 7.93 0.05 -9.64
C PRO A 147 9.06 -0.97 -9.63
N ILE A 148 9.14 -1.80 -8.58
CA ILE A 148 10.18 -2.83 -8.42
C ILE A 148 9.65 -4.24 -8.66
N TRP A 149 8.41 -4.40 -9.14
CA TRP A 149 7.76 -5.70 -9.29
C TRP A 149 8.52 -6.67 -10.20
N GLU A 150 8.91 -6.24 -11.39
CA GLU A 150 9.42 -7.12 -12.47
C GLU A 150 10.69 -7.89 -12.09
N ASN A 151 11.58 -7.28 -11.29
CA ASN A 151 12.89 -7.86 -10.96
C ASN A 151 13.04 -8.19 -9.47
N ARG A 152 11.97 -8.17 -8.69
CA ARG A 152 12.02 -8.31 -7.21
C ARG A 152 12.80 -9.54 -6.72
N ASP A 153 12.76 -10.64 -7.47
CA ASP A 153 13.36 -11.92 -7.05
C ASP A 153 14.87 -11.98 -7.31
N THR A 154 15.36 -11.18 -8.26
CA THR A 154 16.76 -11.18 -8.70
C THR A 154 17.51 -9.92 -8.29
N ARG A 155 16.81 -8.81 -8.07
CA ARG A 155 17.38 -7.47 -7.82
C ARG A 155 18.36 -7.41 -6.65
N HIS A 156 18.11 -8.16 -5.59
CA HIS A 156 18.96 -8.18 -4.39
C HIS A 156 19.61 -9.56 -4.16
N SER A 157 20.00 -10.25 -5.23
CA SER A 157 20.60 -11.60 -5.14
C SER A 157 21.88 -11.65 -4.30
N TRP A 158 22.63 -10.55 -4.21
CA TRP A 158 23.85 -10.41 -3.39
C TRP A 158 23.59 -10.71 -1.90
N THR A 159 22.39 -10.45 -1.40
CA THR A 159 22.01 -10.69 0.00
C THR A 159 22.11 -12.17 0.39
N LYS A 160 22.03 -13.10 -0.57
CA LYS A 160 22.19 -14.54 -0.34
C LYS A 160 23.57 -14.90 0.20
N ASP A 161 24.60 -14.12 -0.13
CA ASP A 161 25.96 -14.39 0.34
C ASP A 161 26.21 -13.79 1.73
N VAL A 162 25.50 -12.70 2.05
CA VAL A 162 25.62 -11.97 3.33
C VAL A 162 24.81 -12.62 4.45
N LEU A 163 23.64 -13.16 4.12
CA LEU A 163 22.68 -13.71 5.08
C LEU A 163 22.84 -15.23 5.33
N LYS A 164 23.84 -15.86 4.72
CA LYS A 164 24.24 -17.24 5.04
C LYS A 164 24.65 -17.41 6.50
#